data_AF-A0A6N9D496-F1
#
_entry.id   AF-A0A6N9D496-F1
#
_cell.length_a   1.000
_cell.length_b   1.000
_cell.length_c   1.000
_cell.angle_alpha   90.00
_cell.angle_beta   90.00
_cell.angle_gamma   90.00
#
_symmetry.space_group_name_H-M   'P 1'
#
loop_
_entity.id
_entity.type
_entity.pdbx_description
1 polymer ?
#
loop_
_entity_poly.entity_id
_entity_poly.type
_entity_poly.pdbx_seq_one_letter_code
_entity_poly.pdbx_strand_id
1 'polypeptide(L)'
;MSIKIRKDDSFGFALSFLDVLSCGLGAAILLLLIVKHGTSLVPVDTQEDVATQEQKLADILDGKLAQQGALEAQLAASSQDIQTAIANKEALASSQDQQLQNLRAQLSLLSSARNDLKNIQEEVTSLQLQREAQFATPTLEVEEEELGQTGQLGGIQIKDDYVVILLDRSASMLDHSLVEIIRLRNSDAYYRNNASKWMTAKRTAIWGFKHIGEGKNFVLLTFSDTVQDLDGT
;
A
#
# COMPACT_ATOMS: atom_id res chain seq x y z
N MET A 1 -78.58 88.39 -91.73
CA MET A 1 -78.86 89.58 -90.90
C MET A 1 -78.57 89.19 -89.46
N SER A 2 -77.57 89.83 -88.83
CA SER A 2 -76.99 89.45 -87.54
C SER A 2 -77.99 89.50 -86.38
N ILE A 3 -77.92 88.50 -85.48
CA ILE A 3 -78.43 88.62 -84.12
C ILE A 3 -77.29 88.27 -83.16
N LYS A 4 -77.10 89.18 -82.22
CA LYS A 4 -75.94 89.38 -81.34
C LYS A 4 -76.07 88.49 -80.11
N ILE A 5 -75.08 87.64 -79.85
CA ILE A 5 -75.01 86.76 -78.66
C ILE A 5 -74.79 87.64 -77.42
N ARG A 6 -75.68 87.55 -76.43
CA ARG A 6 -75.52 88.21 -75.12
C ARG A 6 -74.52 87.39 -74.28
N LYS A 7 -73.51 88.07 -73.72
CA LYS A 7 -72.59 87.52 -72.72
C LYS A 7 -73.29 87.59 -71.36
N ASP A 8 -73.43 86.46 -70.68
CA ASP A 8 -73.90 86.41 -69.30
C ASP A 8 -72.73 86.71 -68.34
N ASP A 9 -72.68 87.95 -67.85
CA ASP A 9 -71.64 88.46 -66.94
C ASP A 9 -71.66 87.79 -65.53
N SER A 10 -72.61 86.88 -65.27
CA SER A 10 -72.74 86.17 -63.99
C SER A 10 -71.74 85.02 -63.81
N PHE A 11 -71.22 84.45 -64.90
CA PHE A 11 -70.24 83.34 -64.83
C PHE A 11 -68.88 83.80 -64.30
N GLY A 12 -68.47 85.04 -64.55
CA GLY A 12 -67.19 85.57 -64.08
C GLY A 12 -67.13 85.74 -62.56
N PHE A 13 -68.25 86.13 -61.94
CA PHE A 13 -68.34 86.29 -60.48
C PHE A 13 -68.45 84.95 -59.75
N ALA A 14 -69.16 83.97 -60.32
CA ALA A 14 -69.23 82.62 -59.78
C ALA A 14 -67.87 81.90 -59.85
N LEU A 15 -67.09 82.12 -60.92
CA LEU A 15 -65.78 81.49 -61.12
C LEU A 15 -64.72 82.04 -60.15
N SER A 16 -64.69 83.36 -59.94
CA SER A 16 -63.76 83.97 -58.98
C SER A 16 -64.12 83.68 -57.52
N PHE A 17 -65.41 83.55 -57.21
CA PHE A 17 -65.87 83.13 -55.88
C PHE A 17 -65.50 81.68 -55.56
N LEU A 18 -65.62 80.77 -56.53
CA LEU A 18 -65.18 79.37 -56.40
C LEU A 18 -63.67 79.28 -56.13
N ASP A 19 -62.87 80.13 -56.79
CA ASP A 19 -61.42 80.13 -56.67
C ASP A 19 -60.95 80.59 -55.26
N VAL A 20 -61.55 81.65 -54.71
CA VAL A 20 -61.25 82.15 -53.35
C VAL A 20 -61.68 81.16 -52.27
N LEU A 21 -62.85 80.53 -52.41
CA LEU A 21 -63.30 79.50 -51.46
C LEU A 21 -62.46 78.23 -51.53
N SER A 22 -62.07 77.80 -52.74
CA SER A 22 -61.19 76.63 -52.93
C SER A 22 -59.80 76.87 -52.33
N CYS A 23 -59.24 78.07 -52.52
CA CYS A 23 -57.95 78.46 -51.94
C CYS A 23 -58.00 78.46 -50.40
N GLY A 24 -59.06 79.03 -49.80
CA GLY A 24 -59.24 79.03 -48.35
C GLY A 24 -59.45 77.64 -47.75
N LEU A 25 -60.27 76.81 -48.40
CA LEU A 25 -60.50 75.42 -47.98
C LEU A 25 -59.21 74.59 -48.06
N GLY A 26 -58.42 74.77 -49.13
CA GLY A 26 -57.13 74.10 -49.28
C GLY A 26 -56.16 74.41 -48.14
N ALA A 27 -56.08 75.67 -47.73
CA ALA A 27 -55.25 76.10 -46.60
C ALA A 27 -55.74 75.48 -45.27
N ALA A 28 -57.05 75.43 -45.03
CA ALA A 28 -57.62 74.82 -43.83
C ALA A 28 -57.39 73.30 -43.78
N ILE A 29 -57.50 72.60 -44.91
CA ILE A 29 -57.22 71.15 -45.01
C ILE A 29 -55.73 70.88 -44.77
N LEU A 30 -54.83 71.69 -45.32
CA LEU A 30 -53.40 71.57 -45.05
C LEU A 30 -53.08 71.79 -43.57
N LEU A 31 -53.69 72.78 -42.93
CA LEU A 31 -53.49 73.04 -41.50
C LEU A 31 -54.02 71.87 -40.65
N LEU A 32 -55.18 71.31 -40.98
CA LEU A 32 -55.71 70.10 -40.34
C LEU A 32 -54.76 68.90 -40.51
N LEU A 33 -54.22 68.70 -41.71
CA LEU A 33 -53.24 67.63 -41.98
C LEU A 33 -51.96 67.84 -41.19
N ILE A 34 -51.43 69.06 -41.14
CA ILE A 34 -50.22 69.40 -40.37
C ILE A 34 -50.46 69.21 -38.88
N VAL A 35 -51.61 69.59 -38.34
CA VAL A 35 -51.94 69.36 -36.91
C VAL A 35 -52.08 67.87 -36.62
N LYS A 36 -52.79 67.12 -37.48
CA LYS A 36 -53.01 65.68 -37.29
C LYS A 36 -51.74 64.83 -37.47
N HIS A 37 -50.87 65.18 -38.43
CA HIS A 37 -49.57 64.51 -38.61
C HIS A 37 -48.50 65.05 -37.68
N GLY A 38 -48.59 66.32 -37.26
CA GLY A 38 -47.71 66.93 -36.28
C GLY A 38 -47.85 66.30 -34.89
N THR A 39 -49.03 65.78 -34.55
CA THR A 39 -49.24 64.96 -33.34
C THR A 39 -48.78 63.50 -33.48
N SER A 40 -48.45 63.04 -34.69
CA SER A 40 -47.83 61.73 -34.92
C SER A 40 -46.30 61.76 -34.78
N LEU A 41 -45.72 62.94 -34.52
CA LEU A 41 -44.45 63.03 -33.82
C LEU A 41 -44.78 62.79 -32.35
N VAL A 42 -44.84 61.52 -32.00
CA VAL A 42 -44.91 60.98 -30.64
C VAL A 42 -44.21 61.94 -29.68
N PRO A 43 -44.90 62.49 -28.65
CA PRO A 43 -44.21 63.18 -27.57
C PRO A 43 -43.18 62.21 -27.03
N VAL A 44 -41.93 62.67 -27.00
CA VAL A 44 -40.76 61.95 -26.50
C VAL A 44 -40.99 61.52 -25.04
N ASP A 45 -41.61 60.35 -24.84
CA ASP A 45 -41.37 59.47 -23.70
C ASP A 45 -40.08 58.63 -23.93
N THR A 46 -39.42 58.82 -25.08
CA THR A 46 -38.20 58.08 -25.45
C THR A 46 -37.02 58.37 -24.54
N GLN A 47 -36.99 59.49 -23.79
CA GLN A 47 -35.83 59.84 -22.97
C GLN A 47 -35.80 59.06 -21.64
N GLU A 48 -36.96 58.79 -21.04
CA GLU A 48 -37.09 57.92 -19.85
C GLU A 48 -36.97 56.44 -20.24
N ASP A 49 -37.51 56.04 -21.40
CA ASP A 49 -37.35 54.67 -21.93
C ASP A 49 -35.89 54.35 -22.32
N VAL A 50 -35.14 55.29 -22.91
CA VAL A 50 -33.73 55.06 -23.25
C VAL A 50 -32.86 55.00 -21.99
N ALA A 51 -33.06 55.91 -21.03
CA ALA A 51 -32.30 55.88 -19.77
C ALA A 51 -32.55 54.61 -18.95
N THR A 52 -33.79 54.13 -18.90
CA THR A 52 -34.13 52.87 -18.23
C THR A 52 -33.59 51.64 -18.97
N GLN A 53 -33.49 51.68 -20.31
CA GLN A 53 -32.83 50.65 -21.09
C GLN A 53 -31.32 50.63 -20.86
N GLU A 54 -30.65 51.78 -20.87
CA GLU A 54 -29.22 51.90 -20.57
C GLU A 54 -28.89 51.36 -19.19
N GLN A 55 -29.71 51.69 -18.18
CA GLN A 55 -29.51 51.19 -16.82
C GLN A 55 -29.71 49.67 -16.71
N LYS A 56 -30.73 49.11 -17.38
CA LYS A 56 -30.89 47.64 -17.47
C LYS A 56 -29.70 46.96 -18.15
N LEU A 57 -29.15 47.57 -19.21
CA LEU A 57 -27.98 47.05 -19.89
C LEU A 57 -26.74 47.10 -19.00
N ALA A 58 -26.56 48.18 -18.24
CA ALA A 58 -25.48 48.31 -17.25
C ALA A 58 -25.59 47.24 -16.15
N ASP A 59 -26.78 47.04 -15.57
CA ASP A 59 -27.02 46.02 -14.55
C ASP A 59 -26.74 44.60 -15.08
N ILE A 60 -27.11 44.31 -16.34
CA ILE A 60 -26.80 43.03 -16.99
C ILE A 60 -25.29 42.88 -17.21
N LEU A 61 -24.60 43.95 -17.62
CA LEU A 61 -23.15 43.94 -17.83
C LEU A 61 -22.41 43.69 -16.52
N ASP A 62 -22.78 44.40 -15.46
CA ASP A 62 -22.20 44.23 -14.12
C ASP A 62 -22.48 42.83 -13.57
N GLY A 63 -23.70 42.31 -13.77
CA GLY A 63 -24.05 40.93 -13.42
C GLY A 63 -23.20 39.90 -14.17
N LYS A 64 -22.92 40.12 -15.46
CA LYS A 64 -22.04 39.25 -16.27
C LYS A 64 -20.59 39.35 -15.84
N LEU A 65 -20.08 40.54 -15.54
CA LEU A 65 -18.72 40.74 -15.03
C LEU A 65 -18.53 40.06 -13.68
N ALA A 66 -19.50 40.18 -12.78
CA ALA A 66 -19.48 39.47 -11.49
C ALA A 66 -19.50 37.95 -11.67
N GLN A 67 -20.33 37.42 -12.58
CA GLN A 67 -20.35 36.00 -12.92
C GLN A 67 -19.01 35.54 -13.51
N GLN A 68 -18.41 36.32 -14.40
CA GLN A 68 -17.11 35.99 -14.99
C GLN A 68 -16.03 35.95 -13.91
N GLY A 69 -15.97 36.96 -13.02
CA GLY A 69 -15.01 36.98 -11.92
C GLY A 69 -15.19 35.81 -10.96
N ALA A 70 -16.44 35.41 -10.66
CA ALA A 70 -16.72 34.22 -9.86
C ALA A 70 -16.25 32.92 -10.55
N LEU A 71 -16.46 32.81 -11.87
CA LEU A 71 -16.03 31.66 -12.66
C LEU A 71 -14.49 31.56 -12.73
N GLU A 72 -13.82 32.69 -12.91
CA GLU A 72 -12.35 32.77 -12.91
C GLU A 72 -11.77 32.39 -11.54
N ALA A 73 -12.37 32.87 -10.44
CA ALA A 73 -11.97 32.47 -9.09
C ALA A 73 -12.18 30.97 -8.85
N GLN A 74 -13.31 30.40 -9.31
CA GLN A 74 -13.57 28.97 -9.21
C GLN A 74 -12.58 28.14 -10.04
N LEU A 75 -12.23 28.61 -11.23
CA LEU A 75 -11.26 27.95 -12.10
C LEU A 75 -9.85 28.00 -11.49
N ALA A 76 -9.46 29.12 -10.89
CA ALA A 76 -8.19 29.27 -10.19
C ALA A 76 -8.12 28.33 -8.97
N ALA A 77 -9.17 28.27 -8.16
CA ALA A 77 -9.27 27.34 -7.03
C ALA A 77 -9.17 25.88 -7.50
N SER A 78 -9.94 25.50 -8.53
CA SER A 78 -9.90 24.14 -9.08
C SER A 78 -8.53 23.79 -9.67
N SER A 79 -7.83 24.74 -10.30
CA SER A 79 -6.48 24.54 -10.81
C SER A 79 -5.49 24.27 -9.66
N GLN A 80 -5.61 25.03 -8.57
CA GLN A 80 -4.77 24.83 -7.38
C GLN A 80 -5.06 23.49 -6.69
N ASP A 81 -6.33 23.08 -6.60
CA ASP A 81 -6.71 21.76 -6.07
C ASP A 81 -6.13 20.63 -6.93
N ILE A 82 -6.15 20.76 -8.26
CA ILE A 82 -5.53 19.78 -9.16
C ILE A 82 -4.01 19.73 -8.96
N GLN A 83 -3.33 20.88 -8.86
CA GLN A 83 -1.88 20.93 -8.65
C GLN A 83 -1.48 20.29 -7.31
N THR A 84 -2.22 20.58 -6.23
CA THR A 84 -1.97 19.96 -4.93
C THR A 84 -2.25 18.46 -4.97
N ALA A 85 -3.30 18.01 -5.66
CA ALA A 85 -3.59 16.59 -5.83
C ALA A 85 -2.49 15.86 -6.64
N ILE A 86 -1.93 16.50 -7.67
CA ILE A 86 -0.80 15.95 -8.44
C ILE A 86 0.44 15.83 -7.54
N ALA A 87 0.82 16.91 -6.84
CA ALA A 87 1.97 16.90 -5.94
C ALA A 87 1.86 15.82 -4.85
N ASN A 88 0.66 15.64 -4.28
CA ASN A 88 0.40 14.60 -3.29
C ASN A 88 0.55 13.18 -3.88
N LYS A 89 0.07 12.98 -5.13
CA LYS A 89 0.24 11.69 -5.82
C LYS A 89 1.70 11.39 -6.15
N GLU A 90 2.46 12.39 -6.57
CA GLU A 90 3.91 12.24 -6.84
C GLU A 90 4.69 11.91 -5.57
N ALA A 91 4.38 12.57 -4.45
CA ALA A 91 4.96 12.27 -3.16
C ALA A 91 4.64 10.83 -2.71
N LEU A 92 3.39 10.40 -2.88
CA LEU A 92 2.97 9.03 -2.56
C LEU A 92 3.68 7.99 -3.44
N ALA A 93 3.76 8.23 -4.75
CA ALA A 93 4.47 7.36 -5.69
C ALA A 93 5.95 7.23 -5.32
N SER A 94 6.60 8.34 -5.00
CA SER A 94 8.00 8.36 -4.56
C SER A 94 8.21 7.55 -3.27
N SER A 95 7.30 7.68 -2.32
CA SER A 95 7.33 6.90 -1.07
C SER A 95 7.16 5.39 -1.34
N GLN A 96 6.23 5.02 -2.23
CA GLN A 96 6.02 3.62 -2.62
C GLN A 96 7.24 3.03 -3.34
N ASP A 97 7.90 3.79 -4.21
CA ASP A 97 9.12 3.35 -4.87
C ASP A 97 10.26 3.11 -3.88
N GLN A 98 10.43 3.99 -2.88
CA GLN A 98 11.40 3.78 -1.80
C GLN A 98 11.09 2.51 -0.99
N GLN A 99 9.82 2.27 -0.67
CA GLN A 99 9.40 1.04 0.01
C GLN A 99 9.69 -0.21 -0.84
N LEU A 100 9.40 -0.17 -2.13
CA LEU A 100 9.70 -1.28 -3.06
C LEU A 100 11.20 -1.54 -3.17
N GLN A 101 12.04 -0.49 -3.23
CA GLN A 101 13.49 -0.64 -3.24
C GLN A 101 13.99 -1.28 -1.94
N ASN A 102 13.50 -0.85 -0.79
CA ASN A 102 13.85 -1.45 0.51
C ASN A 102 13.41 -2.92 0.56
N LEU A 103 12.20 -3.23 0.12
CA LEU A 103 11.70 -4.61 0.10
C LEU A 103 12.51 -5.51 -0.84
N ARG A 104 12.93 -4.99 -2.01
CA ARG A 104 13.85 -5.69 -2.92
C ARG A 104 15.21 -5.93 -2.27
N ALA A 105 15.75 -4.95 -1.56
CA ALA A 105 17.01 -5.11 -0.82
C ALA A 105 16.88 -6.20 0.25
N GLN A 106 15.80 -6.20 1.03
CA GLN A 106 15.53 -7.24 2.03
C GLN A 106 15.38 -8.63 1.40
N LEU A 107 14.68 -8.75 0.27
CA LEU A 107 14.55 -10.01 -0.47
C LEU A 107 15.91 -10.50 -0.97
N SER A 108 16.77 -9.59 -1.45
CA SER A 108 18.12 -9.95 -1.88
C SER A 108 18.96 -10.50 -0.71
N LEU A 109 18.92 -9.85 0.46
CA LEU A 109 19.61 -10.32 1.67
C LEU A 109 19.09 -11.69 2.12
N LEU A 110 17.76 -11.88 2.09
CA LEU A 110 17.13 -13.14 2.46
C LEU A 110 17.48 -14.27 1.47
N SER A 111 17.60 -13.95 0.17
CA SER A 111 18.05 -14.90 -0.84
C SER A 111 19.51 -15.32 -0.64
N SER A 112 20.40 -14.39 -0.30
CA SER A 112 21.80 -14.70 0.04
C SER A 112 21.87 -15.57 1.29
N ALA A 113 21.16 -15.20 2.36
CA ALA A 113 21.11 -15.99 3.60
C ALA A 113 20.56 -17.41 3.36
N ARG A 114 19.57 -17.56 2.46
CA ARG A 114 19.07 -18.88 2.06
C ARG A 114 20.12 -19.71 1.33
N ASN A 115 20.91 -19.09 0.45
CA ASN A 115 22.00 -19.77 -0.25
C ASN A 115 23.10 -20.19 0.74
N ASP A 116 23.45 -19.32 1.68
CA ASP A 116 24.42 -19.62 2.74
C ASP A 116 23.96 -20.81 3.59
N LEU A 117 22.68 -20.83 4.00
CA LEU A 117 22.11 -21.98 4.71
C LEU A 117 22.16 -23.26 3.88
N LYS A 118 21.92 -23.19 2.57
CA LYS A 118 22.01 -24.36 1.69
C LYS A 118 23.46 -24.87 1.62
N ASN A 119 24.44 -23.98 1.49
CA ASN A 119 25.86 -24.33 1.47
C ASN A 119 26.28 -24.99 2.80
N ILE A 120 25.88 -24.41 3.93
CA ILE A 120 26.14 -24.99 5.26
C ILE A 120 25.49 -26.36 5.39
N GLN A 121 24.26 -26.53 4.90
CA GLN A 121 23.57 -27.81 4.95
C GLN A 121 24.26 -28.87 4.09
N GLU A 122 24.71 -28.50 2.88
CA GLU A 122 25.52 -29.37 2.02
C GLU A 122 26.84 -29.76 2.70
N GLU A 123 27.54 -28.80 3.31
CA GLU A 123 28.76 -29.04 4.07
C GLU A 123 28.52 -30.00 5.23
N VAL A 124 27.48 -29.78 6.04
CA VAL A 124 27.09 -30.67 7.15
C VAL A 124 26.77 -32.08 6.63
N THR A 125 26.02 -32.21 5.54
CA THR A 125 25.75 -33.54 4.96
C THR A 125 27.02 -34.20 4.43
N SER A 126 27.93 -33.45 3.82
CA SER A 126 29.21 -33.99 3.35
C SER A 126 30.09 -34.48 4.50
N LEU A 127 30.12 -33.73 5.61
CA LEU A 127 30.83 -34.10 6.83
C LEU A 127 30.18 -35.32 7.51
N GLN A 128 28.85 -35.41 7.49
CA GLN A 128 28.13 -36.59 7.96
C GLN A 128 28.44 -37.81 7.11
N LEU A 129 28.43 -37.68 5.78
CA LEU A 129 28.79 -38.77 4.86
C LEU A 129 30.27 -39.17 4.99
N GLN A 130 31.19 -38.23 5.18
CA GLN A 130 32.59 -38.55 5.47
C GLN A 130 32.72 -39.30 6.79
N ARG A 131 32.02 -38.85 7.84
CA ARG A 131 31.96 -39.55 9.12
C ARG A 131 31.38 -40.96 8.94
N GLU A 132 30.25 -41.10 8.27
CA GLU A 132 29.62 -42.39 7.99
C GLU A 132 30.51 -43.30 7.13
N ALA A 133 31.18 -42.78 6.10
CA ALA A 133 32.14 -43.54 5.29
C ALA A 133 33.36 -43.99 6.10
N GLN A 134 33.81 -43.17 7.06
CA GLN A 134 34.82 -43.54 8.04
C GLN A 134 34.33 -44.64 9.00
N PHE A 135 33.01 -44.82 9.13
CA PHE A 135 32.36 -45.89 9.90
C PHE A 135 31.73 -47.01 9.03
N ALA A 136 31.80 -46.91 7.69
CA ALA A 136 31.10 -47.79 6.74
C ALA A 136 32.06 -48.52 5.79
N THR A 137 33.27 -48.83 6.24
CA THR A 137 33.90 -50.09 5.87
C THR A 137 33.14 -51.24 6.55
N PRO A 138 32.73 -52.29 5.80
CA PRO A 138 31.77 -53.28 6.29
C PRO A 138 32.44 -54.58 6.73
N THR A 139 32.28 -54.92 8.00
CA THR A 139 32.11 -56.27 8.59
C THR A 139 31.86 -55.99 10.09
N LEU A 140 30.78 -56.39 10.77
CA LEU A 140 30.42 -57.76 11.19
C LEU A 140 31.57 -58.77 11.28
N GLU A 141 32.78 -58.26 11.48
CA GLU A 141 33.80 -58.86 12.28
C GLU A 141 34.03 -57.80 13.33
N VAL A 142 33.87 -58.21 14.59
CA VAL A 142 34.51 -57.51 15.67
C VAL A 142 36.00 -57.57 15.31
N GLU A 143 36.54 -56.56 14.63
CA GLU A 143 37.98 -56.34 14.63
C GLU A 143 38.31 -56.00 16.08
N GLU A 144 38.69 -57.06 16.80
CA GLU A 144 39.36 -57.09 18.10
C GLU A 144 40.75 -56.43 18.05
N GLU A 145 41.10 -55.72 16.97
CA GLU A 145 42.38 -55.09 16.76
C GLU A 145 42.21 -53.58 16.63
N GLU A 146 42.92 -52.83 17.48
CA GLU A 146 43.04 -51.36 17.57
C GLU A 146 42.14 -50.58 18.55
N LEU A 147 41.29 -51.23 19.34
CA LEU A 147 41.16 -50.81 20.75
C LEU A 147 42.27 -51.53 21.50
N GLY A 148 43.46 -50.95 21.41
CA GLY A 148 44.69 -51.51 21.94
C GLY A 148 44.46 -52.35 23.20
N GLN A 149 44.76 -53.65 23.08
CA GLN A 149 45.12 -54.43 24.23
C GLN A 149 46.29 -53.71 24.90
N THR A 150 45.98 -52.92 25.91
CA THR A 150 46.77 -52.57 27.08
C THR A 150 46.01 -51.45 27.79
N GLY A 151 45.46 -51.77 28.96
CA GLY A 151 44.56 -50.92 29.74
C GLY A 151 45.19 -49.62 30.23
N GLN A 152 45.24 -48.61 29.36
CA GLN A 152 45.81 -47.30 29.71
C GLN A 152 45.48 -46.17 28.72
N LEU A 153 44.25 -46.10 28.20
CA LEU A 153 43.73 -44.83 27.67
C LEU A 153 42.80 -44.20 28.71
N GLY A 154 43.43 -43.52 29.67
CA GLY A 154 42.76 -42.67 30.66
C GLY A 154 42.80 -43.14 32.11
N GLY A 155 43.92 -43.68 32.62
CA GLY A 155 44.22 -43.74 34.08
C GLY A 155 43.27 -44.53 35.00
N ILE A 156 42.17 -45.09 34.50
CA ILE A 156 41.18 -45.82 35.28
C ILE A 156 41.45 -47.31 35.10
N GLN A 157 42.23 -47.88 36.02
CA GLN A 157 42.34 -49.34 36.17
C GLN A 157 41.26 -49.80 37.14
N ILE A 158 40.26 -50.52 36.63
CA ILE A 158 39.18 -51.08 37.44
C ILE A 158 39.72 -52.36 38.12
N LYS A 159 40.35 -52.21 39.28
CA LYS A 159 40.90 -53.34 40.05
C LYS A 159 39.83 -54.10 40.84
N ASP A 160 38.75 -53.44 41.23
CA ASP A 160 37.79 -53.99 42.19
C ASP A 160 36.77 -54.98 41.58
N ASP A 161 36.18 -55.83 42.41
CA ASP A 161 35.20 -56.86 42.04
C ASP A 161 33.80 -56.32 41.76
N TYR A 162 33.53 -55.08 42.21
CA TYR A 162 32.24 -54.39 42.09
C TYR A 162 32.43 -53.03 41.43
N VAL A 163 31.70 -52.79 40.35
CA VAL A 163 31.75 -51.53 39.59
C VAL A 163 30.37 -50.89 39.62
N VAL A 164 30.30 -49.64 40.10
CA VAL A 164 29.05 -48.86 40.05
C VAL A 164 29.21 -47.72 39.06
N ILE A 165 28.36 -47.69 38.05
CA ILE A 165 28.28 -46.59 37.07
C ILE A 165 27.10 -45.71 37.47
N LEU A 166 27.35 -44.45 37.80
CA LEU A 166 26.30 -43.46 38.10
C LEU A 166 26.14 -42.50 36.92
N LEU A 167 24.93 -42.45 36.37
CA LEU A 167 24.59 -41.60 35.24
C LEU A 167 23.63 -40.49 35.65
N ASP A 168 24.04 -39.23 35.47
CA ASP A 168 23.17 -38.08 35.73
C ASP A 168 22.03 -38.02 34.70
N ARG A 169 20.79 -37.90 35.18
CA ARG A 169 19.55 -37.76 34.40
C ARG A 169 18.93 -36.36 34.56
N SER A 170 19.65 -35.42 35.18
CA SER A 170 19.18 -34.05 35.35
C SER A 170 18.87 -33.36 34.02
N ALA A 171 18.06 -32.30 34.06
CA ALA A 171 17.75 -31.51 32.86
C ALA A 171 19.01 -30.94 32.18
N SER A 172 20.09 -30.72 32.93
CA SER A 172 21.37 -30.24 32.41
C SER A 172 22.03 -31.24 31.44
N MET A 173 21.61 -32.50 31.45
CA MET A 173 22.12 -33.55 30.57
C MET A 173 21.44 -33.59 29.19
N LEU A 174 20.49 -32.70 28.93
CA LEU A 174 19.83 -32.60 27.63
C LEU A 174 20.69 -31.82 26.61
N ASP A 175 21.22 -30.66 26.99
CA ASP A 175 22.02 -29.81 26.09
C ASP A 175 23.05 -28.96 26.86
N HIS A 176 23.87 -28.19 26.15
CA HIS A 176 24.79 -27.19 26.71
C HIS A 176 24.14 -25.79 26.78
N SER A 177 23.15 -25.50 25.95
CA SER A 177 22.42 -24.24 25.90
C SER A 177 21.22 -24.23 26.85
N LEU A 178 21.08 -23.19 27.68
CA LEU A 178 19.95 -23.05 28.60
C LEU A 178 18.60 -23.03 27.87
N VAL A 179 18.55 -22.37 26.70
CA VAL A 179 17.32 -22.26 25.90
C VAL A 179 16.89 -23.64 25.40
N GLU A 180 17.86 -24.43 24.90
CA GLU A 180 17.57 -25.78 24.37
C GLU A 180 17.26 -26.77 25.50
N ILE A 181 17.90 -26.65 26.67
CA ILE A 181 17.53 -27.41 27.86
C ILE A 181 16.05 -27.19 28.22
N ILE A 182 15.57 -25.94 28.24
CA ILE A 182 14.16 -25.64 28.57
C ILE A 182 13.22 -26.23 27.52
N ARG A 183 13.57 -26.09 26.22
CA ARG A 183 12.78 -26.63 25.10
C ARG A 183 12.68 -28.15 25.15
N LEU A 184 13.81 -28.85 25.34
CA LEU A 184 13.87 -30.31 25.41
C LEU A 184 13.26 -30.86 26.70
N ARG A 185 13.37 -30.15 27.82
CA ARG A 185 12.75 -30.57 29.08
C ARG A 185 11.23 -30.62 28.95
N ASN A 186 10.65 -29.67 28.24
CA ASN A 186 9.21 -29.55 28.04
C ASN A 186 8.69 -30.36 26.84
N SER A 187 9.53 -31.15 26.16
CA SER A 187 9.14 -31.99 25.04
C SER A 187 8.94 -33.46 25.43
N ASP A 188 8.41 -34.25 24.49
CA ASP A 188 8.14 -35.66 24.69
C ASP A 188 9.39 -36.47 25.06
N ALA A 189 9.17 -37.61 25.72
CA ALA A 189 10.25 -38.50 26.16
C ALA A 189 11.16 -38.94 25.00
N TYR A 190 10.63 -39.03 23.78
CA TYR A 190 11.41 -39.34 22.58
C TYR A 190 12.54 -38.33 22.35
N TYR A 191 12.25 -37.03 22.38
CA TYR A 191 13.24 -35.99 22.14
C TYR A 191 14.27 -35.91 23.27
N ARG A 192 13.82 -36.08 24.52
CA ARG A 192 14.72 -36.14 25.69
C ARG A 192 15.69 -37.31 25.61
N ASN A 193 15.22 -38.48 25.17
CA ASN A 193 16.05 -39.68 25.05
C ASN A 193 17.09 -39.62 23.92
N ASN A 194 16.86 -38.76 22.92
CA ASN A 194 17.75 -38.54 21.78
C ASN A 194 18.57 -37.25 21.90
N ALA A 195 18.55 -36.59 23.06
CA ALA A 195 19.33 -35.38 23.30
C ALA A 195 20.84 -35.68 23.21
N SER A 196 21.61 -34.79 22.57
CA SER A 196 23.00 -35.06 22.19
C SER A 196 23.92 -35.36 23.38
N LYS A 197 23.78 -34.56 24.46
CA LYS A 197 24.58 -34.72 25.68
C LYS A 197 24.22 -36.01 26.43
N TRP A 198 22.94 -36.37 26.46
CA TRP A 198 22.44 -37.63 27.05
C TRP A 198 22.89 -38.86 26.26
N MET A 199 22.85 -38.80 24.93
CA MET A 199 23.36 -39.86 24.06
C MET A 199 24.86 -40.09 24.26
N THR A 200 25.63 -39.01 24.43
CA THR A 200 27.07 -39.10 24.72
C THR A 200 27.31 -39.79 26.07
N ALA A 201 26.59 -39.40 27.11
CA ALA A 201 26.70 -40.01 28.44
C ALA A 201 26.38 -41.52 28.41
N LYS A 202 25.32 -41.93 27.70
CA LYS A 202 24.99 -43.34 27.48
C LYS A 202 26.12 -44.10 26.78
N ARG A 203 26.69 -43.53 25.71
CA ARG A 203 27.80 -44.17 24.98
C ARG A 203 29.03 -44.35 25.86
N THR A 204 29.34 -43.37 26.70
CA THR A 204 30.43 -43.46 27.68
C THR A 204 30.16 -44.53 28.73
N ALA A 205 28.93 -44.64 29.25
CA ALA A 205 28.56 -45.70 30.18
C ALA A 205 28.66 -47.10 29.54
N ILE A 206 28.19 -47.26 28.30
CA ILE A 206 28.32 -48.51 27.54
C ILE A 206 29.78 -48.84 27.27
N TRP A 207 30.60 -47.85 26.92
CA TRP A 207 32.03 -48.02 26.76
C TRP A 207 32.65 -48.50 28.07
N GLY A 208 32.34 -47.86 29.20
CA GLY A 208 32.82 -48.26 30.52
C GLY A 208 32.43 -49.69 30.85
N PHE A 209 31.16 -50.06 30.61
CA PHE A 209 30.68 -51.43 30.79
C PHE A 209 31.48 -52.47 29.99
N LYS A 210 31.78 -52.17 28.72
CA LYS A 210 32.59 -53.06 27.86
C LYS A 210 34.04 -53.25 28.35
N HIS A 211 34.55 -52.33 29.17
CA HIS A 211 35.90 -52.41 29.73
C HIS A 211 35.93 -52.98 31.15
N ILE A 212 34.77 -53.36 31.70
CA ILE A 212 34.70 -54.15 32.93
C ILE A 212 35.14 -55.56 32.56
N GLY A 213 36.22 -56.04 33.18
CA GLY A 213 36.74 -57.39 32.92
C GLY A 213 35.69 -58.48 33.19
N GLU A 214 35.79 -59.59 32.46
CA GLU A 214 34.86 -60.71 32.58
C GLU A 214 34.76 -61.23 34.03
N GLY A 215 33.54 -61.53 34.48
CA GLY A 215 33.27 -62.08 35.82
C GLY A 215 33.14 -61.06 36.95
N LYS A 216 33.21 -59.75 36.67
CA LYS A 216 32.98 -58.70 37.68
C LYS A 216 31.50 -58.33 37.82
N ASN A 217 31.08 -58.00 39.03
CA ASN A 217 29.72 -57.52 39.29
C ASN A 217 29.62 -56.04 38.94
N PHE A 218 28.58 -55.65 38.22
CA PHE A 218 28.34 -54.25 37.88
C PHE A 218 26.90 -53.84 38.23
N VAL A 219 26.73 -52.56 38.57
CA VAL A 219 25.43 -51.92 38.77
C VAL A 219 25.42 -50.58 38.03
N LEU A 220 24.37 -50.33 37.25
CA LEU A 220 24.17 -49.05 36.56
C LEU A 220 23.01 -48.31 37.24
N LEU A 221 23.33 -47.21 37.90
CA LEU A 221 22.36 -46.35 38.57
C LEU A 221 22.20 -45.04 37.80
N THR A 222 20.98 -44.53 37.77
CA THR A 222 20.72 -43.17 37.28
C THR A 222 20.34 -42.26 38.44
N PHE A 223 20.73 -40.99 38.40
CA PHE A 223 20.41 -40.05 39.47
C PHE A 223 19.93 -38.70 38.95
N SER A 224 19.07 -38.05 39.72
CA SER A 224 18.72 -36.63 39.60
C SER A 224 18.46 -36.09 41.00
N ASP A 225 17.21 -35.79 41.36
CA ASP A 225 16.81 -35.51 42.74
C ASP A 225 16.72 -36.81 43.58
N THR A 226 16.51 -37.95 42.91
CA THR A 226 16.52 -39.30 43.49
C THR A 226 17.44 -40.22 42.70
N VAL A 227 17.93 -41.29 43.32
CA VAL A 227 18.67 -42.37 42.66
C VAL A 227 17.68 -43.47 42.29
N GLN A 228 17.78 -43.98 41.07
CA GLN A 228 16.93 -45.06 40.54
C GLN A 228 17.80 -46.10 39.84
N ASP A 229 17.47 -47.38 40.02
CA ASP A 229 18.02 -48.44 39.20
C ASP A 229 17.39 -48.41 37.79
N LEU A 230 17.96 -49.15 36.84
CA LEU A 230 17.44 -49.31 35.48
C LEU A 230 16.00 -49.82 35.44
N ASP A 231 15.59 -50.58 36.45
CA ASP A 231 14.23 -51.12 36.61
C ASP A 231 13.23 -50.11 37.20
N GLY A 232 13.68 -48.89 37.52
CA GLY A 232 12.82 -47.79 37.96
C GLY A 232 12.32 -47.89 39.40
N THR A 233 12.97 -48.71 40.23
CA THR A 233 12.84 -48.75 41.70
C THR A 233 13.92 -47.95 42.40
#